data_AF-A0A948CEI7-F1
#
_entry.id   AF-A0A948CEI7-F1
#
_cell.length_a   1.000
_cell.length_b   1.000
_cell.length_c   1.000
_cell.angle_alpha   90.00
_cell.angle_beta   90.00
_cell.angle_gamma   90.00
#
_symmetry.space_group_name_H-M   'P 1'
#
loop_
_entity.id
_entity.type
_entity.pdbx_description
1 polymer ?
#
loop_
_entity_poly.entity_id
_entity_poly.type
_entity_poly.pdbx_seq_one_letter_code
_entity_poly.pdbx_strand_id
1 'polypeptide(L)' 'MTESVEVADVKVRHRSMWASGDYPTVARQLIPHLGQRLVEAVRVEAGMRVLDVGAGSGNAAIAAAERG' A
#
# COMPACT_ATOMS: atom_id res chain seq x y z
N MET A 1 11.49 -17.27 28.48
CA MET A 1 10.58 -16.20 28.94
C MET A 1 10.23 -15.37 27.72
N THR A 2 9.15 -15.73 27.01
CA THR A 2 8.65 -14.93 25.88
C THR A 2 7.81 -13.81 26.45
N GLU A 3 8.31 -12.59 26.36
CA GLU A 3 7.58 -11.40 26.80
C GLU A 3 6.43 -11.16 25.81
N SER A 4 5.20 -11.43 26.25
CA SER A 4 3.99 -11.05 25.53
C SER A 4 3.82 -9.54 25.67
N VAL A 5 4.32 -8.77 24.71
CA VAL A 5 4.02 -7.34 24.65
C VAL A 5 2.50 -7.20 24.57
N GLU A 6 1.91 -6.52 25.56
CA GLU A 6 0.49 -6.20 25.57
C GLU A 6 0.12 -5.48 24.27
N VAL A 7 -0.91 -5.95 23.59
CA VAL A 7 -1.34 -5.42 22.28
C VAL A 7 -1.62 -3.92 22.36
N ALA A 8 -2.03 -3.42 23.53
CA ALA A 8 -2.22 -2.00 23.81
C ALA A 8 -0.92 -1.19 23.63
N ASP A 9 0.20 -1.67 24.17
CA ASP A 9 1.49 -1.00 24.09
C ASP A 9 2.03 -0.98 22.66
N VAL A 10 1.86 -2.09 21.93
CA VAL A 10 2.18 -2.15 20.50
C VAL A 10 1.39 -1.10 19.72
N LYS A 11 0.09 -0.97 19.99
CA LYS A 11 -0.75 0.03 19.34
C LYS A 11 -0.34 1.46 19.67
N VAL A 12 0.09 1.74 20.91
CA VAL A 12 0.63 3.06 21.30
C VAL A 12 1.89 3.39 20.49
N ARG A 13 2.85 2.45 20.43
CA ARG A 13 4.09 2.62 19.67
C ARG A 13 3.82 2.80 18.18
N HIS A 14 2.93 1.99 17.60
CA HIS A 14 2.51 2.14 16.20
C HIS A 14 1.91 3.53 15.96
N ARG A 15 0.95 3.98 16.78
CA ARG A 15 0.36 5.32 16.61
C ARG A 15 1.41 6.42 16.66
N SER A 16 2.36 6.35 17.59
CA SER A 16 3.45 7.33 17.68
C SER A 16 4.33 7.32 16.43
N MET A 17 4.66 6.14 15.91
CA MET A 17 5.44 5.99 14.69
C MET A 17 4.70 6.57 13.49
N TRP A 18 3.43 6.19 13.28
CA TRP A 18 2.63 6.72 12.19
C TRP A 18 2.42 8.24 12.33
N ALA A 19 2.22 8.78 13.54
CA ALA A 19 2.06 10.23 13.73
C ALA A 19 3.27 11.08 13.30
N SER A 20 4.47 10.48 13.21
CA SER A 20 5.69 11.18 12.80
C SER A 20 5.88 11.35 11.29
N GLY A 21 4.99 10.78 10.46
CA GLY A 21 5.15 10.77 9.01
C GLY A 21 4.70 12.05 8.29
N ASP A 22 5.47 12.47 7.27
CA ASP A 22 5.03 13.45 6.25
C ASP A 22 4.25 12.74 5.14
N TYR A 23 2.99 12.42 5.43
CA TYR A 23 2.11 11.75 4.47
C TYR A 23 1.80 12.56 3.20
N PRO A 24 1.68 13.90 3.24
CA PRO A 24 1.57 14.67 2.00
C PRO A 24 2.73 14.42 1.02
N THR A 25 3.98 14.39 1.51
CA THR A 25 5.14 14.10 0.65
C THR A 25 5.13 12.66 0.17
N VAL A 26 4.87 11.69 1.05
CA VAL A 26 4.74 10.27 0.68
C VAL A 26 3.67 10.08 -0.41
N ALA A 27 2.50 10.70 -0.24
CA ALA A 27 1.40 10.59 -1.18
C ALA A 27 1.72 11.19 -2.55
N ARG A 28 2.48 12.29 -2.61
CA ARG A 28 2.86 12.93 -3.87
C ARG A 28 4.02 12.25 -4.59
N GLN A 29 4.98 11.70 -3.85
CA GLN A 29 6.26 11.29 -4.44
C GLN A 29 6.43 9.77 -4.52
N LEU A 30 5.90 9.02 -3.55
CA LEU A 30 6.12 7.58 -3.47
C LEU A 30 4.94 6.79 -4.04
N ILE A 31 3.72 7.15 -3.61
CA ILE A 31 2.51 6.37 -3.92
C ILE A 31 2.21 6.28 -5.43
N PRO A 32 2.35 7.33 -6.27
CA PRO A 32 1.95 7.27 -7.68
C PRO A 32 2.72 6.20 -8.48
N HIS A 33 4.01 6.03 -8.19
CA HIS A 33 4.86 5.06 -8.90
C HIS A 33 4.72 3.63 -8.33
N LEU A 34 4.30 3.49 -7.08
CA LEU A 34 4.19 2.18 -6.43
C LEU A 34 3.15 1.28 -7.12
N GLY A 35 2.03 1.85 -7.57
CA GLY A 35 0.97 1.10 -8.25
C GLY A 35 1.46 0.42 -9.52
N GLN A 36 2.16 1.16 -10.39
CA GLN A 36 2.75 0.63 -11.63
C GLN A 36 3.76 -0.48 -11.35
N ARG A 37 4.64 -0.28 -10.36
CA ARG A 37 5.64 -1.27 -9.97
C ARG A 37 5.01 -2.56 -9.43
N LEU A 38 3.92 -2.45 -8.67
CA LEU A 38 3.19 -3.61 -8.17
C LEU A 38 2.57 -4.41 -9.32
N VAL A 39 1.90 -3.73 -10.25
CA VAL A 39 1.29 -4.35 -11.43
C VAL A 39 2.33 -5.08 -12.29
N GLU A 40 3.51 -4.48 -12.46
CA GLU A 40 4.63 -5.12 -13.15
C GLU A 40 5.15 -6.35 -12.40
N ALA A 41 5.35 -6.24 -11.09
CA ALA A 41 5.86 -7.34 -10.27
C ALA A 41 4.91 -8.55 -10.24
N VAL A 42 3.60 -8.31 -10.25
CA VAL A 42 2.55 -9.34 -10.29
C VAL A 42 2.32 -9.86 -11.71
N ARG A 43 2.89 -9.18 -12.73
CA ARG A 43 2.79 -9.55 -14.15
C ARG A 43 1.35 -9.61 -14.64
N VAL A 44 0.61 -8.52 -14.40
CA VAL A 44 -0.72 -8.36 -15.00
C VAL A 44 -0.59 -8.29 -16.52
N GLU A 45 -1.39 -9.09 -17.22
CA GLU A 45 -1.42 -9.20 -18.67
C GLU A 45 -2.85 -9.10 -19.20
N ALA A 46 -2.94 -8.87 -20.51
CA ALA A 46 -4.19 -8.66 -21.22
C ALA A 46 -5.21 -9.79 -20.96
N GLY A 47 -6.44 -9.42 -20.60
CA GLY A 47 -7.54 -10.37 -20.40
C GLY A 47 -7.57 -11.03 -19.02
N MET A 48 -6.69 -10.64 -18.10
CA MET A 48 -6.77 -11.05 -16.70
C MET A 48 -7.89 -10.31 -15.97
N ARG A 49 -8.62 -11.01 -15.10
CA ARG A 49 -9.53 -10.37 -14.13
C ARG A 49 -8.79 -10.11 -12.83
N VAL A 50 -8.69 -8.85 -12.44
CA VAL A 50 -7.95 -8.40 -11.25
C VAL A 50 -8.91 -7.85 -10.20
N LEU A 51 -8.67 -8.16 -8.92
CA LEU A 51 -9.37 -7.58 -7.78
C LEU A 51 -8.39 -6.73 -6.96
N ASP A 52 -8.63 -5.42 -6.89
CA ASP A 52 -7.88 -4.49 -6.03
C ASP A 52 -8.66 -4.24 -4.73
N VAL A 53 -8.24 -4.88 -3.63
CA VAL A 53 -8.89 -4.74 -2.32
C VAL A 53 -8.36 -3.49 -1.62
N GLY A 54 -9.24 -2.50 -1.45
CA GLY A 54 -8.85 -1.21 -0.86
C GLY A 54 -8.24 -0.25 -1.88
N ALA A 55 -8.74 -0.26 -3.12
CA ALA A 55 -8.19 0.47 -4.26
C ALA A 55 -7.86 1.95 -4.03
N GLY A 56 -8.50 2.62 -3.07
CA GLY A 56 -8.16 4.00 -2.69
C GLY A 56 -8.23 4.95 -3.90
N SER A 57 -7.16 5.72 -4.14
CA SER A 57 -7.05 6.61 -5.31
C SER A 57 -6.82 5.89 -6.65
N GLY A 58 -6.82 4.56 -6.67
CA GLY A 58 -6.74 3.76 -7.89
C GLY A 58 -5.34 3.59 -8.47
N ASN A 59 -4.27 3.89 -7.72
CA ASN A 59 -2.90 3.84 -8.27
C ASN A 59 -2.52 2.45 -8.82
N ALA A 60 -3.01 1.37 -8.22
CA ALA A 60 -2.80 0.00 -8.71
C ALA A 60 -3.90 -0.41 -9.71
N ALA A 61 -5.18 -0.22 -9.37
CA ALA A 61 -6.30 -0.56 -10.25
C ALA A 61 -6.22 0.09 -11.66
N ILE A 62 -5.88 1.38 -11.75
CA ILE A 62 -5.77 2.09 -13.03
C ILE A 62 -4.59 1.52 -13.83
N ALA A 63 -3.42 1.38 -13.20
CA ALA A 63 -2.24 0.80 -13.85
C ALA A 63 -2.47 -0.64 -14.31
N ALA A 64 -3.27 -1.43 -13.59
CA ALA A 64 -3.65 -2.78 -13.99
C ALA A 64 -4.57 -2.76 -15.23
N ALA A 65 -5.56 -1.86 -15.25
CA ALA A 65 -6.47 -1.71 -16.38
C ALA A 65 -5.75 -1.25 -17.66
N GLU A 66 -4.69 -0.44 -17.55
CA GLU A 66 -3.85 -0.02 -18.68
C GLU A 66 -3.10 -1.19 -19.36
N ARG A 67 -3.04 -2.38 -18.73
CA ARG A 67 -2.37 -3.58 -19.26
C ARG A 67 -3.25 -4.46 -20.16
N GLY A 68 -4.55 -4.16 -20.26
CA GLY A 68 -5.49 -4.85 -21.15
C GLY A 68 -6.48 -5.77 -20.45
#